data_AF-A0A7J7QLS9-F1
#
_entry.id   AF-A0A7J7QLS9-F1
#
_cell.length_a   1.000
_cell.length_b   1.000
_cell.length_c   1.000
_cell.angle_alpha   90.00
_cell.angle_beta   90.00
_cell.angle_gamma   90.00
#
_symmetry.space_group_name_H-M   'P 1'
#
loop_
_entity.id
_entity.type
_entity.pdbx_description
1 polymer ?
#
loop_
_entity_poly.entity_id
_entity_poly.type
_entity_poly.pdbx_seq_one_letter_code
_entity_poly.pdbx_strand_id
1 'polypeptide(L)'
;MSSLTLRFATFVASNPRIVLGTASSSRRQIMDSLASQYSFKYEVLKADIDEKAIRHDSPRDLVLALAHAKADALLPKLTAGNSSSSSSSNLAARQVAGGTSGTFLITCDQVVVHEGQLREKPEDVAEAHRFIHSYSKSPAQTIGSVLCTNMTTGSRHETVEVCTIHMSDMPDDVIDKLVEEGDVMWCAGGLMVEHALVVPYIKQIDGSQESVMGLGKEAVMSVLVAAAGM
;
A
#
# COMPACT_ATOMS: atom_id res chain seq x y z
N MET A 1 -20.21 -2.04 -13.49
CA MET A 1 -19.10 -2.72 -12.80
C MET A 1 -18.14 -3.24 -13.85
N SER A 2 -16.84 -2.95 -13.74
CA SER A 2 -15.81 -3.45 -14.67
C SER A 2 -15.60 -4.96 -14.49
N SER A 3 -14.97 -5.62 -15.47
CA SER A 3 -14.58 -7.04 -15.38
C SER A 3 -13.75 -7.34 -14.12
N LEU A 4 -12.92 -6.38 -13.68
CA LEU A 4 -12.12 -6.52 -12.46
C LEU A 4 -13.00 -6.53 -11.21
N THR A 5 -13.93 -5.57 -11.07
CA THR A 5 -14.79 -5.46 -9.88
C THR A 5 -15.69 -6.68 -9.69
N LEU A 6 -16.16 -7.29 -10.79
CA LEU A 6 -16.95 -8.52 -10.73
C LEU A 6 -16.11 -9.70 -10.24
N ARG A 7 -14.93 -9.90 -10.83
CA ARG A 7 -14.00 -10.97 -10.42
C ARG A 7 -13.54 -10.82 -8.98
N PHE A 8 -13.26 -9.59 -8.56
CA PHE A 8 -12.90 -9.30 -7.18
C PHE A 8 -14.05 -9.61 -6.21
N ALA A 9 -15.28 -9.23 -6.54
CA ALA A 9 -16.45 -9.58 -5.75
C ALA A 9 -16.61 -11.11 -5.63
N THR A 10 -16.41 -11.86 -6.72
CA THR A 10 -16.42 -13.33 -6.70
C THR A 10 -15.29 -13.89 -5.83
N PHE A 11 -14.08 -13.34 -5.93
CA PHE A 11 -12.93 -13.73 -5.13
C PHE A 11 -13.22 -13.58 -3.64
N VAL A 12 -13.67 -12.40 -3.19
CA VAL A 12 -13.93 -12.18 -1.75
C VAL A 12 -15.17 -12.93 -1.24
N ALA A 13 -16.15 -13.20 -2.11
CA ALA A 13 -17.29 -14.05 -1.79
C ALA A 13 -16.90 -15.51 -1.50
N SER A 14 -15.72 -15.96 -1.95
CA SER A 14 -15.17 -17.27 -1.56
C SER A 14 -14.61 -17.30 -0.12
N ASN A 15 -14.70 -16.19 0.60
CA ASN A 15 -14.19 -15.98 1.96
C ASN A 15 -12.69 -16.36 2.12
N PRO A 16 -11.78 -15.78 1.29
CA PRO A 16 -10.35 -16.00 1.42
C PRO A 16 -9.83 -15.35 2.71
N ARG A 17 -8.72 -15.88 3.24
CA ARG A 17 -8.01 -15.21 4.33
C ARG A 17 -7.08 -14.16 3.74
N ILE A 18 -7.37 -12.88 3.95
CA ILE A 18 -6.55 -11.77 3.44
C ILE A 18 -5.77 -11.14 4.60
N VAL A 19 -4.46 -11.00 4.44
CA VAL A 19 -3.56 -10.36 5.41
C VAL A 19 -2.92 -9.13 4.77
N LEU A 20 -3.05 -7.97 5.41
CA LEU A 20 -2.40 -6.73 5.01
C LEU A 20 -1.13 -6.51 5.85
N GLY A 21 0.02 -6.62 5.19
CA GLY A 21 1.36 -6.50 5.74
C GLY A 21 1.83 -5.05 5.94
N THR A 22 1.10 -4.22 6.71
CA THR A 22 1.39 -2.78 6.84
C THR A 22 1.32 -2.24 8.27
N ALA A 23 2.14 -1.23 8.56
CA ALA A 23 2.01 -0.38 9.75
C ALA A 23 1.30 0.96 9.47
N SER A 24 1.13 1.34 8.20
CA SER A 24 0.53 2.64 7.81
C SER A 24 -0.97 2.72 8.15
N SER A 25 -1.38 3.83 8.77
CA SER A 25 -2.79 4.17 9.03
C SER A 25 -3.57 4.42 7.74
N SER A 26 -3.03 5.22 6.81
CA SER A 26 -3.70 5.53 5.54
C SER A 26 -3.99 4.27 4.72
N ARG A 27 -3.04 3.32 4.65
CA ARG A 27 -3.26 2.03 3.97
C ARG A 27 -4.35 1.18 4.63
N ARG A 28 -4.46 1.22 5.97
CA ARG A 28 -5.56 0.55 6.69
C ARG A 28 -6.91 1.20 6.38
N GLN A 29 -7.00 2.52 6.43
CA GLN A 29 -8.24 3.25 6.10
C GLN A 29 -8.75 2.92 4.69
N ILE A 30 -7.84 2.82 3.71
CA ILE A 30 -8.20 2.46 2.33
C ILE A 30 -8.71 1.00 2.26
N MET A 31 -8.03 0.07 2.95
CA MET A 31 -8.45 -1.32 2.99
C MET A 31 -9.78 -1.50 3.74
N ASP A 32 -10.04 -0.72 4.80
CA ASP A 32 -11.32 -0.68 5.51
C ASP A 32 -12.45 -0.22 4.60
N SER A 33 -12.21 0.84 3.81
CA SER A 33 -13.15 1.32 2.81
C SER A 33 -13.46 0.24 1.76
N LEU A 34 -12.44 -0.46 1.25
CA LEU A 34 -12.60 -1.54 0.29
C LEU A 34 -13.34 -2.75 0.90
N ALA A 35 -12.99 -3.12 2.13
CA ALA A 35 -13.61 -4.19 2.91
C ALA A 35 -15.09 -3.92 3.17
N SER A 36 -15.44 -2.68 3.53
CA SER A 36 -16.82 -2.24 3.69
C SER A 36 -17.59 -2.29 2.37
N GLN A 37 -16.98 -1.85 1.27
CA GLN A 37 -17.62 -1.82 -0.05
C GLN A 37 -17.97 -3.23 -0.57
N TYR A 38 -17.11 -4.22 -0.34
CA TYR A 38 -17.28 -5.58 -0.85
C TYR A 38 -17.65 -6.62 0.22
N SER A 39 -17.91 -6.18 1.45
CA SER A 39 -18.30 -7.02 2.59
C SER A 39 -17.34 -8.18 2.90
N PHE A 40 -16.03 -7.91 2.99
CA PHE A 40 -15.03 -8.91 3.37
C PHE A 40 -14.23 -8.51 4.62
N LYS A 41 -13.45 -9.45 5.16
CA LYS A 41 -12.58 -9.23 6.33
C LYS A 41 -11.12 -9.42 5.95
N TYR A 42 -10.24 -8.71 6.65
CA TYR A 42 -8.81 -8.87 6.52
C TYR A 42 -8.13 -8.73 7.90
N GLU A 43 -6.91 -9.26 7.99
CA GLU A 43 -6.05 -9.14 9.16
C GLU A 43 -4.90 -8.17 8.87
N VAL A 44 -4.35 -7.52 9.90
CA VAL A 44 -3.17 -6.66 9.75
C VAL A 44 -1.98 -7.32 10.44
N LEU A 45 -0.84 -7.35 9.76
CA LEU A 45 0.41 -7.82 10.32
C LEU A 45 1.55 -6.86 9.96
N LYS A 46 2.35 -6.45 10.96
CA LYS A 46 3.49 -5.55 10.72
C LYS A 46 4.74 -6.35 10.38
N ALA A 47 5.36 -6.02 9.24
CA ALA A 47 6.71 -6.48 8.92
C ALA A 47 7.73 -5.74 9.80
N ASP A 48 8.71 -6.48 10.30
CA ASP A 48 9.83 -5.93 11.05
C ASP A 48 11.08 -6.11 10.19
N ILE A 49 11.39 -5.09 9.40
CA ILE A 49 12.53 -5.08 8.47
C ILE A 49 13.27 -3.75 8.59
N ASP A 50 14.57 -3.78 8.32
CA ASP A 50 15.38 -2.59 8.14
C ASP A 50 15.23 -2.08 6.69
N GLU A 51 14.22 -1.23 6.46
CA GLU A 51 13.96 -0.64 5.13
C GLU A 51 15.15 0.19 4.64
N LYS A 52 15.99 0.73 5.53
CA LYS A 52 17.15 1.55 5.16
C LYS A 52 18.29 0.74 4.55
N ALA A 53 18.36 -0.55 4.84
CA ALA A 53 19.36 -1.47 4.27
C ALA A 53 19.07 -1.87 2.81
N ILE A 54 17.84 -1.66 2.33
CA ILE A 54 17.42 -2.01 0.97
C ILE A 54 17.46 -0.74 0.12
N ARG A 55 18.30 -0.73 -0.92
CA ARG A 55 18.49 0.43 -1.78
C ARG A 55 18.56 0.00 -3.23
N HIS A 56 18.05 0.86 -4.12
CA HIS A 56 18.07 0.66 -5.56
C HIS A 56 18.06 2.02 -6.26
N ASP A 57 18.72 2.14 -7.41
CA ASP A 57 18.83 3.40 -8.16
C ASP A 57 17.50 3.82 -8.80
N SER A 58 16.71 2.82 -9.19
CA SER A 58 15.37 2.98 -9.73
C SER A 58 14.34 3.01 -8.59
N PRO A 59 13.55 4.09 -8.44
CA PRO A 59 12.48 4.15 -7.44
C PRO A 59 11.45 3.03 -7.58
N ARG A 60 11.17 2.62 -8.82
CA ARG A 60 10.27 1.50 -9.12
C ARG A 60 10.78 0.19 -8.51
N ASP A 61 12.04 -0.10 -8.74
CA ASP A 61 12.64 -1.35 -8.28
C ASP A 61 12.87 -1.33 -6.76
N LEU A 62 13.13 -0.15 -6.19
CA LEU A 62 13.21 0.04 -4.75
C LEU A 62 11.90 -0.36 -4.05
N VAL A 63 10.75 0.17 -4.50
CA VAL A 63 9.47 -0.15 -3.85
C VAL A 63 9.09 -1.62 -3.98
N LEU A 64 9.38 -2.23 -5.14
CA LEU A 64 9.20 -3.66 -5.36
C LEU A 64 10.08 -4.50 -4.43
N ALA A 65 11.37 -4.16 -4.32
CA ALA A 65 12.29 -4.85 -3.41
C ALA A 65 11.84 -4.74 -1.95
N LEU A 66 11.36 -3.58 -1.51
CA LEU A 66 10.82 -3.37 -0.17
C LEU A 66 9.53 -4.18 0.06
N ALA A 67 8.61 -4.22 -0.90
CA ALA A 67 7.40 -5.03 -0.80
C ALA A 67 7.74 -6.53 -0.69
N HIS A 68 8.68 -7.03 -1.49
CA HIS A 68 9.17 -8.41 -1.41
C HIS A 68 9.82 -8.71 -0.06
N ALA A 69 10.71 -7.86 0.43
CA ALA A 69 11.36 -8.04 1.73
C ALA A 69 10.34 -8.08 2.88
N LYS A 70 9.29 -7.23 2.82
CA LYS A 70 8.18 -7.28 3.77
C LYS A 70 7.44 -8.61 3.70
N ALA A 71 7.19 -9.13 2.50
CA ALA A 71 6.55 -10.43 2.34
C ALA A 71 7.40 -11.55 2.95
N ASP A 72 8.70 -11.59 2.61
CA ASP A 72 9.65 -12.59 3.10
C ASP A 72 9.76 -12.59 4.63
N ALA A 73 9.74 -11.42 5.27
CA ALA A 73 9.77 -11.30 6.72
C ALA A 73 8.46 -11.76 7.41
N LEU A 74 7.33 -11.73 6.71
CA LEU A 74 6.02 -12.08 7.26
C LEU A 74 5.63 -13.54 7.00
N LEU A 75 6.12 -14.15 5.92
CA LEU A 75 5.78 -15.53 5.54
C LEU A 75 6.04 -16.55 6.67
N PRO A 76 7.21 -16.56 7.37
CA PRO A 76 7.44 -17.50 8.46
C PRO A 76 6.45 -17.35 9.62
N LYS A 77 6.05 -16.12 9.95
CA LYS A 77 5.12 -15.81 11.05
C LYS A 77 3.72 -16.35 10.76
N LEU A 78 3.28 -16.24 9.51
CA LEU A 78 1.97 -16.73 9.06
C LEU A 78 1.92 -18.25 8.93
N THR A 79 3.03 -18.89 8.55
CA THR A 79 3.12 -20.36 8.51
C THR A 79 3.14 -20.97 9.92
N ALA A 80 3.88 -20.39 10.86
CA ALA A 80 3.96 -20.87 12.24
C ALA A 80 2.62 -20.74 12.99
N GLY A 81 1.85 -19.66 12.74
CA GLY A 81 0.53 -19.47 13.35
C GLY A 81 -0.53 -20.47 12.90
N ASN A 82 -0.38 -21.06 11.71
CA ASN A 82 -1.32 -22.06 11.18
C ASN A 82 -1.14 -23.45 11.81
N SER A 83 -0.01 -23.71 12.48
CA SER A 83 0.25 -24.99 13.16
C SER A 83 -0.48 -25.11 14.51
N SER A 84 -0.99 -24.01 15.07
CA SER A 84 -1.70 -23.99 16.36
C SER A 84 -3.22 -24.16 16.23
N SER A 85 -3.71 -24.39 15.01
CA SER A 85 -5.12 -24.69 14.71
C SER A 85 -5.21 -25.89 13.78
N SER A 86 -4.77 -27.05 14.26
CA SER A 86 -4.93 -28.31 13.55
C SER A 86 -5.32 -29.42 14.49
N SER A 87 -6.62 -29.54 14.74
CA SER A 87 -7.24 -30.86 14.69
C SER A 87 -7.03 -31.40 13.27
N SER A 88 -6.09 -32.34 13.19
CA SER A 88 -5.93 -33.44 12.23
C SER A 88 -6.38 -33.31 10.77
N SER A 89 -5.44 -33.73 9.91
CA SER A 89 -5.64 -34.52 8.69
C SER A 89 -6.36 -33.86 7.51
N ASN A 90 -5.54 -33.37 6.56
CA ASN A 90 -5.62 -33.61 5.10
C ASN A 90 -5.28 -32.36 4.30
N LEU A 91 -3.98 -32.09 4.13
CA LEU A 91 -3.48 -31.13 3.11
C LEU A 91 -3.82 -31.56 1.67
N ALA A 92 -4.22 -32.83 1.45
CA ALA A 92 -4.53 -33.37 0.13
C ALA A 92 -6.02 -33.36 -0.25
N ALA A 93 -6.95 -32.98 0.65
CA ALA A 93 -8.40 -33.16 0.40
C ALA A 93 -9.20 -31.86 0.20
N ARG A 94 -8.56 -30.70 0.04
CA ARG A 94 -9.25 -29.41 -0.12
C ARG A 94 -9.31 -28.91 -1.57
N GLN A 95 -9.03 -29.80 -2.53
CA GLN A 95 -9.43 -29.64 -3.93
C GLN A 95 -10.76 -30.37 -4.19
N VAL A 96 -11.87 -29.90 -3.60
CA VAL A 96 -13.20 -30.14 -4.18
C VAL A 96 -14.10 -28.94 -3.88
N ALA A 97 -14.73 -28.42 -4.95
CA ALA A 97 -15.78 -27.41 -5.00
C ALA A 97 -15.37 -25.92 -4.88
N GLY A 98 -14.82 -25.36 -5.97
CA GLY A 98 -15.12 -24.00 -6.45
C GLY A 98 -14.80 -22.77 -5.59
N GLY A 99 -14.19 -22.92 -4.41
CA GLY A 99 -13.83 -21.81 -3.54
C GLY A 99 -12.32 -21.56 -3.52
N THR A 100 -11.89 -20.31 -3.72
CA THR A 100 -10.50 -19.84 -3.54
C THR A 100 -10.12 -19.77 -2.06
N SER A 101 -10.12 -20.94 -1.40
CA SER A 101 -9.78 -21.09 0.01
C SER A 101 -8.26 -21.06 0.20
N GLY A 102 -7.68 -19.87 0.11
CA GLY A 102 -6.25 -19.61 0.29
C GLY A 102 -5.98 -18.47 1.27
N THR A 103 -4.72 -18.38 1.73
CA THR A 103 -4.24 -17.20 2.47
C THR A 103 -3.48 -16.30 1.50
N PHE A 104 -3.87 -15.03 1.44
CA PHE A 104 -3.31 -14.02 0.54
C PHE A 104 -2.67 -12.91 1.37
N LEU A 105 -1.35 -12.78 1.26
CA LEU A 105 -0.59 -11.74 1.93
C LEU A 105 -0.37 -10.56 0.98
N ILE A 106 -0.87 -9.39 1.34
CA ILE A 106 -0.60 -8.13 0.64
C ILE A 106 0.53 -7.41 1.36
N THR A 107 1.53 -6.99 0.61
CA THR A 107 2.61 -6.11 1.09
C THR A 107 2.78 -4.96 0.11
N CYS A 108 3.24 -3.83 0.60
CA CYS A 108 3.27 -2.60 -0.18
C CYS A 108 4.34 -1.66 0.35
N ASP A 109 4.82 -0.84 -0.57
CA ASP A 109 5.78 0.21 -0.29
C ASP A 109 5.55 1.40 -1.20
N GLN A 110 6.02 2.58 -0.81
CA GLN A 110 5.86 3.80 -1.58
C GLN A 110 6.94 4.81 -1.22
N VAL A 111 7.43 5.49 -2.26
CA VAL A 111 8.33 6.63 -2.14
C VAL A 111 7.75 7.83 -2.88
N VAL A 112 8.22 9.04 -2.52
CA VAL A 112 7.96 10.26 -3.29
C VAL A 112 9.22 10.58 -4.10
N VAL A 113 9.02 11.04 -5.33
CA VAL A 113 10.07 11.60 -6.19
C VAL A 113 9.70 13.03 -6.53
N HIS A 114 10.66 13.95 -6.37
CA HIS A 114 10.50 15.35 -6.74
C HIS A 114 11.79 15.82 -7.38
N GLU A 115 11.72 16.36 -8.60
CA GLU A 115 12.89 16.81 -9.38
C GLU A 115 13.99 15.75 -9.50
N GLY A 116 13.58 14.49 -9.70
CA GLY A 116 14.49 13.35 -9.82
C GLY A 116 15.12 12.89 -8.50
N GLN A 117 14.79 13.52 -7.37
CA GLN A 117 15.27 13.13 -6.04
C GLN A 117 14.21 12.34 -5.29
N LEU A 118 14.63 11.25 -4.66
CA LEU A 118 13.79 10.47 -3.78
C LEU A 118 13.61 11.19 -2.44
N ARG A 119 12.37 11.24 -1.96
CA ARG A 119 11.97 11.79 -0.66
C ARG A 119 11.33 10.69 0.16
N GLU A 120 12.03 10.27 1.21
CA GLU A 120 11.49 9.41 2.26
C GLU A 120 10.69 10.28 3.27
N LYS A 121 10.40 9.73 4.45
CA LYS A 121 9.81 10.52 5.55
C LYS A 121 10.80 11.61 5.97
N PRO A 122 10.34 12.86 6.23
CA PRO A 122 11.22 13.91 6.69
C PRO A 122 11.96 13.52 7.97
N GLU A 123 13.25 13.83 8.06
CA GLU A 123 14.08 13.58 9.26
C GLU A 123 13.84 14.63 10.34
N ASP A 124 13.49 15.86 9.95
CA ASP A 124 13.21 16.97 10.84
C ASP A 124 12.13 17.93 10.28
N VAL A 125 11.69 18.85 11.15
CA VAL A 125 10.70 19.89 10.83
C VAL A 125 11.15 20.75 9.65
N ALA A 126 12.41 21.16 9.61
CA ALA A 126 12.91 22.03 8.54
C ALA A 126 12.85 21.33 7.17
N GLU A 127 13.13 20.03 7.14
CA GLU A 127 12.98 19.21 5.95
C GLU A 127 11.52 19.06 5.52
N ALA A 128 10.59 18.83 6.45
CA ALA A 128 9.16 18.80 6.14
C ALA A 128 8.70 20.11 5.49
N HIS A 129 9.11 21.26 6.05
CA HIS A 129 8.87 22.58 5.46
C HIS A 129 9.41 22.69 4.04
N ARG A 130 10.69 22.34 3.83
CA ARG A 130 11.32 22.39 2.50
C ARG A 130 10.59 21.51 1.49
N PHE A 131 10.19 20.31 1.90
CA PHE A 131 9.49 19.39 1.01
C PHE A 131 8.14 19.94 0.58
N ILE A 132 7.32 20.34 1.55
CA ILE A 132 5.95 20.80 1.32
C ILE A 132 5.96 22.10 0.49
N HIS A 133 6.85 23.04 0.84
CA HIS A 133 6.97 24.32 0.13
C HIS A 133 7.41 24.14 -1.33
N SER A 134 8.19 23.10 -1.65
CA SER A 134 8.70 22.92 -3.03
C SER A 134 7.65 22.39 -4.00
N TYR A 135 6.61 21.70 -3.54
CA TYR A 135 5.63 21.01 -4.41
C TYR A 135 4.80 21.93 -5.31
N SER A 136 4.80 23.24 -5.03
CA SER A 136 4.19 24.24 -5.90
C SER A 136 5.05 24.63 -7.10
N LYS A 137 6.36 24.39 -7.03
CA LYS A 137 7.34 24.79 -8.06
C LYS A 137 7.44 23.74 -9.17
N SER A 138 7.36 22.46 -8.80
CA SER A 138 7.27 21.35 -9.73
C SER A 138 6.46 20.20 -9.12
N PRO A 139 5.81 19.36 -9.95
CA PRO A 139 4.95 18.29 -9.44
C PRO A 139 5.74 17.24 -8.66
N ALA A 140 5.15 16.76 -7.57
CA ALA A 140 5.62 15.55 -6.89
C ALA A 140 5.09 14.31 -7.61
N GLN A 141 5.82 13.21 -7.52
CA GLN A 141 5.34 11.91 -7.96
C GLN A 141 5.37 10.90 -6.82
N THR A 142 4.28 10.17 -6.59
CA THR A 142 4.34 8.96 -5.78
C THR A 142 4.60 7.76 -6.68
N ILE A 143 5.46 6.86 -6.22
CA ILE A 143 5.71 5.58 -6.87
C ILE A 143 5.47 4.53 -5.80
N GLY A 144 4.43 3.71 -5.97
CA GLY A 144 4.00 2.74 -4.98
C GLY A 144 3.82 1.34 -5.56
N SER A 145 4.28 0.33 -4.85
CA SER A 145 4.10 -1.08 -5.21
C SER A 145 3.04 -1.75 -4.35
N VAL A 146 2.27 -2.65 -4.96
CA VAL A 146 1.40 -3.60 -4.26
C VAL A 146 1.76 -5.00 -4.71
N LEU A 147 2.12 -5.87 -3.77
CA LEU A 147 2.48 -7.26 -3.98
C LEU A 147 1.48 -8.15 -3.23
N CYS A 148 0.90 -9.12 -3.91
CA CYS A 148 0.15 -10.22 -3.32
C CYS A 148 0.96 -11.52 -3.41
N THR A 149 1.12 -12.21 -2.29
CA THR A 149 1.62 -13.59 -2.23
C THR A 149 0.47 -14.54 -1.88
N ASN A 150 0.17 -15.48 -2.77
CA ASN A 150 -0.71 -16.60 -2.48
C ASN A 150 0.09 -17.65 -1.70
N MET A 151 -0.19 -17.80 -0.42
CA MET A 151 0.58 -18.70 0.46
C MET A 151 0.31 -20.18 0.20
N THR A 152 -0.77 -20.51 -0.51
CA THR A 152 -1.09 -21.90 -0.87
C THR A 152 -0.24 -22.37 -2.05
N THR A 153 -0.05 -21.52 -3.05
CA THR A 153 0.70 -21.84 -4.28
C THR A 153 2.15 -21.36 -4.25
N GLY A 154 2.45 -20.39 -3.38
CA GLY A 154 3.70 -19.63 -3.39
C GLY A 154 3.79 -18.57 -4.49
N SER A 155 2.75 -18.40 -5.31
CA SER A 155 2.80 -17.42 -6.41
C SER A 155 2.76 -15.98 -5.90
N ARG A 156 3.43 -15.09 -6.65
CA ARG A 156 3.53 -13.66 -6.36
C ARG A 156 3.02 -12.86 -7.55
N HIS A 157 2.16 -11.90 -7.28
CA HIS A 157 1.61 -10.99 -8.28
C HIS A 157 1.74 -9.56 -7.78
N GLU A 158 2.27 -8.68 -8.61
CA GLU A 158 2.60 -7.32 -8.21
C GLU A 158 2.19 -6.30 -9.27
N THR A 159 2.04 -5.07 -8.82
CA THR A 159 1.87 -3.91 -9.67
C THR A 159 2.58 -2.71 -9.06
N VAL A 160 2.93 -1.74 -9.89
CA VAL A 160 3.47 -0.45 -9.47
C VAL A 160 2.60 0.65 -10.08
N GLU A 161 2.12 1.54 -9.22
CA GLU A 161 1.36 2.72 -9.60
C GLU A 161 2.25 3.95 -9.46
N VAL A 162 2.14 4.86 -10.44
CA VAL A 162 2.79 6.16 -10.41
C VAL A 162 1.70 7.21 -10.47
N CYS A 163 1.71 8.15 -9.53
CA CYS A 163 0.79 9.28 -9.55
C CYS A 163 1.58 10.59 -9.57
N THR A 164 1.07 11.58 -10.28
CA THR A 164 1.66 12.93 -10.33
C THR A 164 0.72 13.93 -9.66
N ILE A 165 1.25 14.73 -8.73
CA ILE A 165 0.49 15.66 -7.90
C ILE A 165 0.91 17.08 -8.25
N HIS A 166 -0.03 17.86 -8.77
CA HIS A 166 0.18 19.27 -9.14
C HIS A 166 -0.41 20.17 -8.06
N MET A 167 0.42 21.00 -7.44
CA MET A 167 -0.02 21.89 -6.34
C MET A 167 0.10 23.37 -6.69
N SER A 168 -0.67 24.22 -6.02
CA SER A 168 -0.43 25.66 -5.90
C SER A 168 0.49 25.97 -4.73
N ASP A 169 1.01 27.19 -4.66
CA ASP A 169 1.73 27.67 -3.48
C ASP A 169 0.82 27.58 -2.25
N MET A 170 1.35 26.97 -1.20
CA MET A 170 0.72 26.93 0.12
C MET A 170 1.38 28.00 0.99
N PRO A 171 0.60 28.90 1.63
CA PRO A 171 1.14 29.91 2.52
C PRO A 171 1.94 29.30 3.67
N ASP A 172 3.01 29.98 4.10
CA ASP A 172 3.90 29.47 5.16
C ASP A 172 3.14 29.19 6.46
N ASP A 173 2.14 30.00 6.84
CA ASP A 173 1.35 29.79 8.05
C ASP A 173 0.46 28.53 7.99
N VAL A 174 0.13 28.05 6.78
CA VAL A 174 -0.59 26.79 6.57
C VAL A 174 0.40 25.62 6.65
N ILE A 175 1.60 25.78 6.10
CA ILE A 175 2.68 24.79 6.23
C ILE A 175 3.08 24.63 7.69
N ASP A 176 3.26 25.74 8.43
CA ASP A 176 3.58 25.74 9.87
C ASP A 176 2.57 24.89 10.65
N LYS A 177 1.27 25.16 10.49
CA LYS A 177 0.20 24.40 11.15
C LYS A 177 0.25 22.91 10.80
N LEU A 178 0.44 22.59 9.52
CA LEU A 178 0.51 21.21 9.05
C LEU A 178 1.72 20.45 9.64
N VAL A 179 2.86 21.13 9.79
CA VAL A 179 4.07 20.53 10.38
C VAL A 179 3.95 20.45 11.91
N GLU A 180 3.33 21.42 12.56
CA GLU A 180 3.02 21.41 14.00
C GLU A 180 2.13 20.23 14.42
N GLU A 181 1.19 19.80 13.57
CA GLU A 181 0.38 18.59 13.78
C GLU A 181 1.22 17.30 13.82
N GLY A 182 2.36 17.29 13.14
CA GLY A 182 3.36 16.23 13.21
C GLY A 182 3.10 14.99 12.33
N ASP A 183 1.89 14.81 11.80
CA ASP A 183 1.55 13.64 10.96
C ASP A 183 2.39 13.58 9.67
N VAL A 184 2.80 14.72 9.13
CA VAL A 184 3.69 14.81 7.95
C VAL A 184 5.03 14.11 8.15
N MET A 185 5.51 13.98 9.39
CA MET A 185 6.76 13.31 9.72
C MET A 185 6.68 11.79 9.49
N TRP A 186 5.47 11.25 9.38
CA TRP A 186 5.22 9.83 9.13
C TRP A 186 4.82 9.54 7.68
N CYS A 187 4.75 10.57 6.83
CA CYS A 187 4.42 10.47 5.41
C CYS A 187 5.66 10.63 4.52
N ALA A 188 5.78 9.79 3.49
CA ALA A 188 6.84 9.95 2.49
C ALA A 188 6.72 11.34 1.83
N GLY A 189 7.83 12.08 1.81
CA GLY A 189 7.87 13.45 1.32
C GLY A 189 7.03 14.45 2.11
N GLY A 190 6.46 14.11 3.28
CA GLY A 190 5.48 14.96 3.96
C GLY A 190 4.21 15.23 3.12
N LEU A 191 3.93 14.39 2.12
CA LEU A 191 2.88 14.61 1.13
C LEU A 191 1.55 14.00 1.61
N MET A 192 0.69 14.81 2.22
CA MET A 192 -0.61 14.36 2.75
C MET A 192 -1.77 14.94 1.94
N VAL A 193 -2.06 14.37 0.76
CA VAL A 193 -3.08 14.90 -0.16
C VAL A 193 -4.51 14.84 0.37
N GLU A 194 -4.75 14.01 1.38
CA GLU A 194 -6.02 13.87 2.08
C GLU A 194 -6.23 14.92 3.18
N HIS A 195 -5.17 15.64 3.56
CA HIS A 195 -5.23 16.54 4.71
C HIS A 195 -6.05 17.79 4.40
N ALA A 196 -6.91 18.21 5.34
CA ALA A 196 -7.82 19.33 5.14
C ALA A 196 -7.10 20.65 4.81
N LEU A 197 -5.89 20.85 5.35
CA LEU A 197 -5.04 22.01 5.02
C LEU A 197 -4.39 21.92 3.64
N VAL A 198 -4.22 20.72 3.09
CA VAL A 198 -3.52 20.47 1.82
C VAL A 198 -4.49 20.45 0.64
N VAL A 199 -5.69 19.86 0.82
CA VAL A 199 -6.72 19.70 -0.21
C VAL A 199 -6.99 20.98 -1.03
N PRO A 200 -7.13 22.19 -0.43
CA PRO A 200 -7.39 23.41 -1.19
C PRO A 200 -6.28 23.80 -2.17
N TYR A 201 -5.07 23.27 -1.99
CA TYR A 201 -3.89 23.59 -2.80
C TYR A 201 -3.56 22.54 -3.87
N ILE A 202 -4.36 21.47 -3.97
CA ILE A 202 -4.21 20.47 -5.02
C ILE A 202 -4.94 20.96 -6.26
N LYS A 203 -4.19 21.17 -7.35
CA LYS A 203 -4.77 21.54 -8.65
C LYS A 203 -5.26 20.32 -9.40
N GLN A 204 -4.46 19.26 -9.40
CA GLN A 204 -4.71 18.05 -10.17
C GLN A 204 -3.92 16.87 -9.60
N ILE A 205 -4.51 15.68 -9.67
CA ILE A 205 -3.84 14.41 -9.44
C ILE A 205 -3.98 13.58 -10.71
N ASP A 206 -2.86 13.25 -11.35
CA ASP A 206 -2.81 12.26 -12.43
C ASP A 206 -2.60 10.88 -11.79
N GLY A 207 -3.70 10.15 -11.59
CA GLY A 207 -3.72 8.90 -10.83
C GLY A 207 -4.94 8.85 -9.91
N SER A 208 -4.89 8.00 -8.87
CA SER A 208 -5.94 7.94 -7.85
C SER A 208 -5.46 8.54 -6.53
N GLN A 209 -6.36 9.17 -5.79
CA GLN A 209 -6.03 9.72 -4.47
C GLN A 209 -5.59 8.59 -3.51
N GLU A 210 -6.24 7.43 -3.55
CA GLU A 210 -5.86 6.27 -2.73
C GLU A 210 -4.45 5.76 -3.04
N SER A 211 -4.05 5.76 -4.32
CA SER A 211 -2.69 5.42 -4.72
C SER A 211 -1.69 6.42 -4.15
N VAL A 212 -1.98 7.73 -4.18
CA VAL A 212 -1.11 8.75 -3.56
C VAL A 212 -1.01 8.56 -2.04
N MET A 213 -2.12 8.22 -1.38
CA MET A 213 -2.17 7.92 0.06
C MET A 213 -1.46 6.61 0.46
N GLY A 214 -0.99 5.81 -0.51
CA GLY A 214 -0.13 4.66 -0.26
C GLY A 214 -0.68 3.30 -0.66
N LEU A 215 -1.91 3.19 -1.16
CA LEU A 215 -2.51 1.90 -1.58
C LEU A 215 -3.67 2.09 -2.56
N GLY A 216 -3.47 1.82 -3.86
CA GLY A 216 -4.57 1.85 -4.83
C GLY A 216 -5.56 0.68 -4.64
N LYS A 217 -6.86 0.97 -4.54
CA LYS A 217 -7.91 -0.07 -4.46
C LYS A 217 -7.91 -0.96 -5.70
N GLU A 218 -7.77 -0.37 -6.89
CA GLU A 218 -7.70 -1.14 -8.14
C GLU A 218 -6.46 -2.03 -8.19
N ALA A 219 -5.30 -1.55 -7.76
CA ALA A 219 -4.10 -2.37 -7.61
C ALA A 219 -4.32 -3.57 -6.69
N VAL A 220 -4.92 -3.35 -5.51
CA VAL A 220 -5.25 -4.42 -4.56
C VAL A 220 -6.19 -5.46 -5.18
N MET A 221 -7.27 -5.01 -5.81
CA MET A 221 -8.22 -5.91 -6.49
C MET A 221 -7.52 -6.71 -7.58
N SER A 222 -6.69 -6.07 -8.39
CA SER A 222 -5.97 -6.68 -9.50
C SER A 222 -5.01 -7.78 -9.03
N VAL A 223 -4.15 -7.49 -8.05
CA VAL A 223 -3.16 -8.48 -7.58
C VAL A 223 -3.81 -9.65 -6.84
N LEU A 224 -4.92 -9.42 -6.12
CA LEU A 224 -5.66 -10.49 -5.44
C LEU A 224 -6.36 -11.42 -6.44
N VAL A 225 -7.05 -10.84 -7.42
CA VAL A 225 -7.72 -11.59 -8.50
C VAL A 225 -6.70 -12.41 -9.30
N ALA A 226 -5.57 -11.80 -9.67
CA ALA A 226 -4.50 -12.50 -10.38
C ALA A 226 -3.89 -13.64 -9.54
N ALA A 227 -3.61 -13.40 -8.26
CA ALA A 227 -3.07 -14.41 -7.34
C ALA A 227 -4.05 -15.57 -7.07
N ALA A 228 -5.35 -15.33 -7.23
CA ALA A 228 -6.40 -16.34 -7.14
C ALA A 228 -6.59 -17.12 -8.46
N GLY A 229 -5.95 -16.69 -9.55
CA GLY A 229 -6.12 -17.29 -10.89
C GLY A 229 -7.45 -16.96 -11.55
N MET A 230 -8.00 -15.76 -11.29
CA MET A 230 -9.34 -15.32 -11.74
C MET A 230 -9.29 -14.20 -12.80
#